data_AF-A0A349SVP6-F1
#
_entry.id   AF-A0A349SVP6-F1
#
_cell.length_a   1.000
_cell.length_b   1.000
_cell.length_c   1.000
_cell.angle_alpha   90.00
_cell.angle_beta   90.00
_cell.angle_gamma   90.00
#
_symmetry.space_group_name_H-M   'P 1'
#
loop_
_entity.id
_entity.type
_entity.pdbx_description
1 polymer ?
#
loop_
_entity_poly.entity_id
_entity_poly.type
_entity_poly.pdbx_seq_one_letter_code
_entity_poly.pdbx_strand_id
1 'polypeptide(L)'
;MKQALFTVLALLISACAQQPPVMGSGDLGVVIERASGSLQIINTSDHSSLARVTGLGDLSHASVVYSRDARFAYVFGRDGGLTKVDLL
;
A
#
# COMPACT_ATOMS: atom_id res chain seq x y z
N MET A 1 -14.99 -17.22 -39.10
CA MET A 1 -14.37 -15.88 -38.89
C MET A 1 -14.99 -15.12 -37.73
N LYS A 2 -16.32 -14.85 -37.70
CA LYS A 2 -16.98 -14.16 -36.57
C LYS A 2 -16.75 -14.82 -35.20
N GLN A 3 -16.76 -16.15 -35.12
CA GLN A 3 -16.53 -16.84 -33.85
C GLN A 3 -15.11 -16.62 -33.31
N ALA A 4 -14.08 -16.72 -34.16
CA ALA A 4 -12.70 -16.44 -33.75
C ALA A 4 -12.52 -14.99 -33.25
N LEU A 5 -13.22 -14.03 -33.85
CA LEU A 5 -13.19 -12.64 -33.40
C LEU A 5 -13.83 -12.46 -32.01
N PHE A 6 -14.94 -13.15 -31.73
CA PHE A 6 -15.56 -13.15 -30.40
C PHE A 6 -14.66 -13.80 -29.35
N THR A 7 -13.97 -14.89 -29.67
CA THR A 7 -13.05 -15.54 -28.73
C THR A 7 -11.85 -14.66 -28.40
N VAL A 8 -11.26 -13.99 -29.40
CA VAL A 8 -10.15 -13.06 -29.19
C VAL A 8 -10.58 -11.88 -28.34
N LEU A 9 -11.76 -11.31 -28.59
CA LEU A 9 -12.27 -10.19 -27.79
C LEU A 9 -12.53 -10.59 -26.33
N ALA A 10 -13.07 -11.79 -26.09
CA ALA A 10 -13.28 -12.30 -24.74
C ALA A 10 -11.96 -12.52 -23.98
N LEU A 11 -10.92 -13.01 -24.66
CA LEU A 11 -9.57 -13.18 -24.08
C LEU A 11 -8.94 -11.83 -23.72
N LEU A 12 -9.09 -10.82 -24.56
CA LEU A 12 -8.58 -9.47 -24.30
C LEU A 12 -9.25 -8.82 -23.09
N ILE A 13 -10.56 -8.99 -22.92
CA ILE A 13 -11.30 -8.46 -21.77
C ILE A 13 -10.89 -9.18 -20.48
N SER A 14 -10.68 -10.50 -20.53
CA SER A 14 -10.26 -11.28 -19.35
C SER A 14 -8.87 -10.91 -18.84
N ALA A 15 -7.97 -10.45 -19.71
CA ALA A 15 -6.64 -10.00 -19.33
C ALA A 15 -6.63 -8.66 -18.56
N CYS A 16 -7.68 -7.84 -18.71
CA CYS A 16 -7.84 -6.60 -17.94
C CYS A 16 -8.44 -6.83 -16.54
N ALA A 17 -9.00 -8.00 -16.28
CA ALA A 17 -9.66 -8.34 -15.02
C ALA A 17 -8.71 -8.99 -13.99
N GLN A 18 -7.40 -8.93 -14.21
CA GLN A 18 -6.42 -9.40 -13.22
C GLN A 18 -6.50 -8.51 -11.97
N GLN A 19 -7.22 -9.00 -10.97
CA GLN A 19 -7.14 -8.44 -9.63
C GLN A 19 -5.74 -8.72 -9.08
N PRO A 20 -5.11 -7.74 -8.41
CA PRO A 20 -3.90 -8.00 -7.65
C PRO A 20 -4.12 -9.21 -6.76
N PRO A 21 -3.10 -10.07 -6.55
CA PRO A 21 -3.18 -11.14 -5.58
C PRO A 21 -3.73 -10.56 -4.28
N VAL A 22 -4.69 -11.25 -3.65
CA VAL A 22 -5.22 -10.84 -2.35
C VAL A 22 -4.06 -10.94 -1.36
N MET A 23 -3.38 -9.82 -1.14
CA MET A 23 -2.26 -9.74 -0.22
C MET A 23 -2.84 -9.54 1.17
N GLY A 24 -2.58 -10.50 2.06
CA GLY A 24 -2.89 -10.33 3.47
C GLY A 24 -2.03 -9.20 4.06
N SER A 25 -2.63 -8.30 4.81
CA SER A 25 -1.92 -7.20 5.46
C SER A 25 -1.30 -7.58 6.81
N GLY A 26 -1.45 -8.83 7.26
CA GLY A 26 -0.98 -9.29 8.57
C GLY A 26 0.53 -9.18 8.77
N ASP A 27 1.28 -9.27 7.68
CA ASP A 27 2.74 -9.16 7.67
C ASP A 27 3.24 -7.79 7.19
N LEU A 28 2.32 -6.85 6.96
CA LEU A 28 2.68 -5.50 6.56
C LEU A 28 2.97 -4.65 7.79
N GLY A 29 4.09 -3.94 7.75
CA GLY A 29 4.49 -2.98 8.76
C GLY A 29 4.86 -1.64 8.16
N VAL A 30 5.01 -0.62 9.02
CA VAL A 30 5.58 0.67 8.62
C VAL A 30 6.84 0.99 9.40
N VAL A 31 7.80 1.60 8.73
CA VAL A 31 9.03 2.15 9.33
C VAL A 31 9.04 3.65 9.09
N ILE A 32 8.99 4.44 10.17
CA ILE A 32 9.05 5.90 10.09
C ILE A 32 10.48 6.36 9.82
N GLU A 33 10.68 7.06 8.71
CA GLU A 33 11.96 7.68 8.35
C GLU A 33 11.99 9.11 8.93
N ARG A 34 12.30 9.21 10.22
CA ARG A 34 12.12 10.41 11.08
C ARG A 34 12.73 11.72 10.55
N ALA A 35 13.72 11.67 9.66
CA ALA A 35 14.40 12.86 9.14
C ALA A 35 13.87 13.33 7.78
N SER A 36 13.23 12.44 7.01
CA SER A 36 12.90 12.69 5.60
C SER A 36 11.42 12.98 5.36
N GLY A 37 10.58 12.95 6.40
CA GLY A 37 9.14 13.12 6.23
C GLY A 37 8.51 12.02 5.37
N SER A 38 9.07 10.81 5.50
CA SER A 38 8.67 9.64 4.73
C SER A 38 8.54 8.42 5.64
N LEU A 39 7.87 7.39 5.13
CA LEU A 39 7.83 6.08 5.75
C LEU A 39 8.01 5.00 4.69
N GLN A 40 8.50 3.85 5.12
CA GLN A 40 8.51 2.64 4.31
C GLN A 40 7.38 1.71 4.73
N ILE A 41 6.75 1.09 3.74
CA ILE A 41 5.89 -0.07 3.91
C ILE A 41 6.79 -1.28 3.75
N ILE A 42 6.81 -2.16 4.74
CA ILE A 42 7.67 -3.35 4.78
C ILE A 42 6.83 -4.62 4.86
N ASN A 43 7.39 -5.72 4.37
CA ASN A 43 6.93 -7.06 4.69
C ASN A 43 7.83 -7.62 5.80
N THR A 44 7.24 -7.98 6.94
CA THR A 44 7.96 -8.50 8.10
C THR A 44 8.39 -9.95 7.95
N SER A 45 7.69 -10.75 7.15
CA SER A 45 8.03 -12.16 6.88
C SER A 45 9.22 -12.29 5.93
N ASP A 46 9.22 -11.50 4.86
CA ASP A 46 10.29 -11.50 3.85
C ASP A 46 11.44 -10.54 4.18
N HIS A 47 11.32 -9.76 5.26
CA HIS A 47 12.25 -8.67 5.64
C HIS A 47 12.58 -7.72 4.48
N SER A 48 11.56 -7.33 3.71
CA SER A 48 11.73 -6.53 2.50
C SER A 48 10.98 -5.20 2.59
N SER A 49 11.51 -4.18 1.91
CA SER A 49 10.81 -2.91 1.70
C SER A 49 9.97 -3.01 0.44
N LEU A 50 8.68 -2.75 0.55
CA LEU A 50 7.72 -2.85 -0.55
C LEU A 50 7.53 -1.51 -1.25
N ALA A 51 7.41 -0.44 -0.46
CA ALA A 51 7.18 0.91 -0.98
C ALA A 51 7.67 1.98 0.00
N ARG A 52 7.91 3.18 -0.52
CA ARG A 52 8.20 4.38 0.28
C ARG A 52 7.16 5.45 0.00
N VAL A 53 6.53 5.94 1.05
CA VAL A 53 5.56 7.05 1.01
C VAL A 53 6.26 8.30 1.51
N THR A 54 6.17 9.39 0.74
CA THR A 54 6.83 10.67 1.03
C THR A 54 5.79 11.78 1.18
N GLY A 55 6.23 12.98 1.58
CA GLY A 55 5.33 14.13 1.72
C GLY A 55 4.44 14.05 2.96
N LEU A 56 4.89 13.35 3.99
CA LEU A 56 4.14 13.16 5.25
C LEU A 56 4.39 14.26 6.27
N GLY A 57 5.04 15.36 5.85
CA GLY A 57 5.39 16.47 6.73
C GLY A 57 6.50 16.11 7.71
N ASP A 58 6.35 16.56 8.95
CA ASP A 58 7.37 16.43 9.99
C ASP A 58 7.18 15.17 10.84
N LEU A 59 7.92 14.11 10.48
CA LEU A 59 7.92 12.84 11.20
C LEU A 59 9.06 12.69 12.22
N SER A 60 9.70 13.78 12.63
CA SER A 60 10.77 13.72 13.64
C SER A 60 10.31 13.12 14.97
N HIS A 61 9.01 13.24 15.26
CA HIS A 61 8.28 12.43 16.22
C HIS A 61 6.97 12.00 15.55
N ALA A 62 6.67 10.71 15.54
CA ALA A 62 5.42 10.22 14.97
C ALA A 62 4.90 9.01 15.76
N SER A 63 3.57 8.87 15.77
CA SER A 63 2.90 7.66 16.21
C SER A 63 2.05 7.10 15.07
N VAL A 64 1.79 5.80 15.13
CA VAL A 64 0.97 5.12 14.13
C VAL A 64 -0.03 4.19 14.81
N VAL A 65 -1.24 4.16 14.27
CA VAL A 65 -2.26 3.16 14.59
C VAL A 65 -2.84 2.62 13.29
N TYR A 66 -3.40 1.42 13.32
CA TYR A 66 -3.94 0.76 12.14
C TYR A 66 -5.47 0.75 12.15
N SER A 67 -6.07 0.70 10.96
CA SER A 67 -7.49 0.43 10.82
C SER A 67 -7.84 -0.97 11.33
N ARG A 68 -9.11 -1.20 11.66
CA ARG A 68 -9.60 -2.49 12.19
C ARG A 68 -9.35 -3.66 11.23
N ASP A 69 -9.35 -3.41 9.93
CA ASP A 69 -9.08 -4.36 8.86
C ASP A 69 -7.58 -4.39 8.46
N ALA A 70 -6.72 -3.66 9.17
CA ALA A 70 -5.28 -3.55 8.92
C ALA A 70 -4.90 -3.11 7.49
N ARG A 71 -5.81 -2.50 6.73
CA ARG A 71 -5.51 -1.96 5.40
C ARG A 71 -4.84 -0.59 5.46
N PHE A 72 -5.18 0.22 6.45
CA PHE A 72 -4.70 1.59 6.55
C PHE A 72 -3.84 1.81 7.80
N ALA A 73 -2.77 2.59 7.64
CA ALA A 73 -2.01 3.17 8.74
C ALA A 73 -2.38 4.65 8.90
N TYR A 74 -2.73 5.06 10.11
CA TYR A 74 -2.97 6.44 10.49
C TYR A 74 -1.74 6.97 11.19
N VAL A 75 -1.03 7.88 10.53
CA VAL A 75 0.23 8.45 10.99
C VAL A 75 -0.02 9.85 11.54
N PHE A 76 0.38 10.07 12.78
CA PHE A 76 0.33 11.36 13.45
C PHE A 76 1.74 11.94 13.52
N GLY A 77 1.96 13.07 12.86
CA GLY A 77 3.24 13.78 12.83
C GLY A 77 3.41 14.81 13.95
N ARG A 78 4.64 15.32 14.13
CA ARG A 78 4.96 16.37 15.11
C ARG A 78 4.26 17.69 14.78
N ASP A 79 4.08 17.96 13.50
CA ASP A 79 3.37 19.13 12.97
C ASP A 79 1.84 19.08 13.23
N GLY A 80 1.33 18.03 13.87
CA GLY A 80 -0.11 17.82 14.07
C GLY A 80 -0.81 17.25 12.84
N GLY A 81 -0.07 16.89 11.79
CA GLY A 81 -0.60 16.25 10.60
C GLY A 81 -1.14 14.86 10.89
N LEU A 82 -2.30 14.55 10.30
CA LEU A 82 -2.87 13.21 10.27
C LEU A 82 -2.89 12.73 8.82
N THR A 83 -2.13 11.68 8.53
CA THR A 83 -2.13 11.06 7.21
C THR A 83 -2.69 9.64 7.28
N LYS A 84 -3.64 9.33 6.40
CA LYS A 84 -4.15 7.98 6.17
C LYS A 84 -3.39 7.36 4.99
N VAL A 85 -2.63 6.30 5.25
CA VAL A 85 -1.81 5.60 4.26
C VAL A 85 -2.46 4.26 3.94
N ASP A 86 -2.71 3.98 2.66
CA ASP A 86 -3.14 2.65 2.18
C ASP A 86 -1.91 1.75 2.05
N LEU A 87 -1.97 0.55 2.65
CA LEU A 87 -0.87 -0.41 2.65
C LEU A 87 -0.95 -1.39 1.47
N LEU A 88 -2.07 -1.40 0.73
CA LEU A 88 -2.39 -2.34 -0.35
C LEU A 88 -2.67 -1.64 -1.68
#